data_AF-A0A738XCY9-F1
#
_entry.id   AF-A0A738XCY9-F1
#
_cell.length_a   1.000
_cell.length_b   1.000
_cell.length_c   1.000
_cell.angle_alpha   90.00
_cell.angle_beta   90.00
_cell.angle_gamma   90.00
#
_symmetry.space_group_name_H-M   'P 1'
#
loop_
_entity.id
_entity.type
_entity.pdbx_description
1 polymer ?
#
loop_
_entity_poly.entity_id
_entity_poly.type
_entity_poly.pdbx_seq_one_letter_code
_entity_poly.pdbx_strand_id
1 'polypeptide(L)'
;MNTTIKQDRITLKNFKIAEFASEETLCFTATVVFDGIAIGEARNEGRGGMTFIRALKDKQSQLSEAEKFAESLPPKLCPKLPLKDGKVFSIDITLDYLVDKLANVLHEERKLRTRYSRDKNKVTFINDVFLLSRRRLETNALFFSLKIMGCI
;
A
#
# COMPACT_ATOMS: atom_id res chain seq x y z
N MET A 1 11.98 -5.65 2.18
CA MET A 1 11.46 -6.95 1.69
C MET A 1 9.95 -6.92 1.77
N ASN A 2 9.31 -6.57 0.65
CA ASN A 2 7.88 -6.27 0.59
C ASN A 2 7.06 -7.55 0.59
N THR A 3 6.35 -7.80 1.70
CA THR A 3 5.18 -8.70 1.73
C THR A 3 4.00 -7.96 1.11
N THR A 4 4.13 -7.61 -0.17
CA THR A 4 3.02 -7.05 -0.94
C THR A 4 2.09 -8.20 -1.31
N ILE A 5 0.86 -8.13 -0.83
CA ILE A 5 -0.22 -9.03 -1.24
C ILE A 5 -0.43 -8.78 -2.75
N LYS A 6 -0.13 -9.78 -3.58
CA LYS A 6 -0.25 -9.65 -5.04
C LYS A 6 -1.72 -9.76 -5.44
N GLN A 7 -2.34 -8.62 -5.73
CA GLN A 7 -3.69 -8.51 -6.27
C GLN A 7 -3.85 -7.14 -6.95
N ASP A 8 -4.60 -7.08 -8.05
CA ASP A 8 -4.81 -5.84 -8.81
C ASP A 8 -6.29 -5.41 -8.86
N ARG A 9 -7.20 -6.20 -8.27
CA ARG A 9 -8.65 -5.95 -8.30
C ARG A 9 -9.07 -4.82 -7.36
N ILE A 10 -8.45 -4.75 -6.19
CA ILE A 10 -8.66 -3.70 -5.19
C ILE A 10 -7.55 -2.67 -5.32
N THR A 11 -7.94 -1.43 -5.60
CA THR A 11 -7.02 -0.30 -5.71
C THR A 11 -7.55 0.90 -4.93
N LEU A 12 -6.66 1.85 -4.63
CA LEU A 12 -7.02 3.09 -3.94
C LEU A 12 -6.89 4.27 -4.90
N LYS A 13 -7.91 5.12 -4.96
CA LYS A 13 -7.91 6.40 -5.67
C LYS A 13 -8.12 7.56 -4.69
N ASN A 14 -7.87 8.78 -5.16
CA ASN A 14 -8.05 10.01 -4.37
C ASN A 14 -7.33 9.98 -3.00
N PHE A 15 -6.16 9.35 -2.95
CA PHE A 15 -5.43 9.09 -1.72
C PHE A 15 -4.84 10.38 -1.10
N LYS A 16 -5.34 10.73 0.08
CA LYS A 16 -4.91 11.90 0.87
C LYS A 16 -4.30 11.42 2.18
N ILE A 17 -3.20 12.04 2.60
CA ILE A 17 -2.44 11.66 3.79
C ILE A 17 -2.28 12.91 4.66
N ALA A 18 -2.46 12.75 5.97
CA ALA A 18 -2.12 13.75 6.97
C ALA A 18 -1.02 13.19 7.88
N GLU A 19 0.23 13.22 7.41
CA GLU A 19 1.38 12.65 8.16
C GLU A 19 1.53 13.30 9.54
N PHE A 20 1.27 14.60 9.65
CA PHE A 20 1.33 15.34 10.91
C PHE A 20 0.32 14.86 11.98
N ALA A 21 -0.73 14.16 11.56
CA ALA A 21 -1.77 13.60 12.43
C ALA A 21 -1.61 12.09 12.62
N SER A 22 -0.51 11.50 12.14
CA SER A 22 -0.21 10.07 12.30
C SER A 22 0.60 9.87 13.58
N GLU A 23 0.02 9.19 14.57
CA GLU A 23 0.67 8.90 15.86
C GLU A 23 1.23 7.47 15.87
N GLU A 24 0.37 6.49 15.60
CA GLU A 24 0.71 5.05 15.55
C GLU A 24 0.48 4.43 14.17
N THR A 25 -0.63 4.76 13.54
CA THR A 25 -1.00 4.31 12.19
C THR A 25 -0.98 5.47 11.21
N LEU A 26 -1.02 5.18 9.91
CA LEU A 26 -1.08 6.22 8.89
C LEU A 26 -2.46 6.90 8.96
N CYS A 27 -2.50 8.23 9.16
CA CYS A 27 -3.72 9.01 9.02
C CYS A 27 -3.97 9.32 7.54
N PHE A 28 -5.04 8.75 6.97
CA PHE A 28 -5.35 8.88 5.55
C PHE A 28 -6.85 8.81 5.24
N THR A 29 -7.20 9.29 4.04
CA THR A 29 -8.48 9.01 3.40
C THR A 29 -8.25 8.56 1.96
N ALA A 30 -9.07 7.64 1.47
CA ALA A 30 -8.98 7.08 0.13
C ALA A 30 -10.34 6.63 -0.38
N THR A 31 -10.52 6.60 -1.69
CA THR A 31 -11.63 5.90 -2.33
C THR A 31 -11.18 4.48 -2.67
N VAL A 32 -11.85 3.48 -2.13
CA VAL A 32 -11.66 2.06 -2.45
C VAL A 32 -12.33 1.76 -3.78
N VAL A 33 -11.56 1.18 -4.69
CA VAL A 33 -11.99 0.79 -6.03
C VAL A 33 -11.85 -0.71 -6.18
N PHE A 34 -12.92 -1.39 -6.59
CA PHE A 34 -12.95 -2.82 -6.86
C PHE A 34 -13.33 -3.05 -8.32
N ASP A 35 -12.48 -3.78 -9.05
CA ASP A 35 -12.63 -4.03 -10.50
C ASP A 35 -12.85 -2.75 -11.31
N GLY A 36 -12.15 -1.67 -10.94
CA GLY A 36 -12.25 -0.36 -11.59
C GLY A 36 -13.43 0.50 -11.13
N ILE A 37 -14.36 -0.02 -10.33
CA ILE A 37 -15.54 0.69 -9.82
C ILE A 37 -15.28 1.22 -8.41
N ALA A 38 -15.58 2.49 -8.15
CA ALA A 38 -15.54 3.04 -6.80
C ALA A 38 -16.65 2.43 -5.93
N ILE A 39 -16.26 1.76 -4.85
CA ILE A 39 -17.17 1.00 -3.98
C ILE A 39 -17.33 1.62 -2.58
N GLY A 40 -16.32 2.35 -2.10
CA GLY A 40 -16.34 2.87 -0.74
C GLY A 40 -15.29 3.93 -0.47
N GLU A 41 -15.40 4.55 0.70
CA GLU A 41 -14.42 5.47 1.26
C GLU A 41 -13.74 4.79 2.45
N ALA A 42 -12.41 4.73 2.42
CA ALA A 42 -11.57 4.26 3.50
C ALA A 42 -10.97 5.44 4.25
N ARG A 43 -10.94 5.36 5.58
CA ARG A 43 -10.28 6.35 6.44
C ARG A 43 -9.61 5.70 7.65
N ASN A 44 -8.49 6.26 8.06
CA ASN A 44 -7.82 5.94 9.32
C ASN A 44 -7.40 7.25 9.98
N GLU A 45 -7.58 7.34 11.30
CA GLU A 45 -7.32 8.56 12.08
C GLU A 45 -5.89 8.65 12.60
N GLY A 46 -5.07 7.62 12.37
CA GLY A 46 -3.65 7.62 12.71
C GLY A 46 -3.33 7.32 14.18
N ARG A 47 -4.32 7.02 15.01
CA ARG A 47 -4.18 6.75 16.45
C ARG A 47 -4.09 5.25 16.80
N GLY A 48 -3.80 4.41 15.81
CA GLY A 48 -3.91 2.97 15.97
C GLY A 48 -5.30 2.44 15.61
N GLY A 49 -5.42 1.11 15.51
CA GLY A 49 -6.68 0.43 15.22
C GLY A 49 -6.96 0.16 13.74
N MET A 50 -8.22 -0.19 13.45
CA MET A 50 -8.67 -0.64 12.13
C MET A 50 -8.93 0.53 11.18
N THR A 51 -8.76 0.26 9.88
CA THR A 51 -9.18 1.21 8.84
C THR A 51 -10.69 1.10 8.66
N PHE A 52 -11.40 2.22 8.79
CA PHE A 52 -12.84 2.26 8.58
C PHE A 52 -13.15 2.37 7.10
N ILE A 53 -13.97 1.46 6.58
CA ILE A 53 -14.42 1.46 5.20
C ILE A 53 -15.94 1.63 5.18
N ARG A 54 -16.41 2.64 4.46
CA ARG A 54 -17.84 2.93 4.29
C ARG A 54 -18.22 2.76 2.83
N ALA A 55 -19.25 1.98 2.54
CA ALA A 55 -19.76 1.85 1.18
C ALA A 55 -20.28 3.20 0.66
N LEU A 56 -20.08 3.45 -0.64
CA LEU A 56 -20.79 4.50 -1.36
C LEU A 56 -22.26 4.11 -1.52
N LYS A 57 -23.11 5.10 -1.83
CA LYS A 57 -24.55 4.88 -2.03
C LYS A 57 -24.78 3.78 -3.08
N ASP A 58 -25.61 2.80 -2.73
CA ASP A 58 -25.96 1.63 -3.55
C ASP A 58 -24.78 0.70 -3.91
N LYS A 59 -23.64 0.82 -3.21
CA LYS A 59 -22.45 -0.02 -3.44
C LYS A 59 -22.20 -1.08 -2.36
N GLN A 60 -23.13 -1.26 -1.43
CA GLN A 60 -22.99 -2.23 -0.33
C GLN A 60 -22.75 -3.67 -0.82
N SER A 61 -23.44 -4.09 -1.91
CA SER A 61 -23.23 -5.41 -2.50
C SER A 61 -21.80 -5.59 -3.01
N GLN A 62 -21.29 -4.58 -3.72
CA GLN A 62 -19.93 -4.62 -4.27
C GLN A 62 -18.86 -4.53 -3.18
N LEU A 63 -19.14 -3.83 -2.08
CA LEU A 63 -18.27 -3.82 -0.91
C LEU A 63 -18.18 -5.21 -0.30
N SER A 64 -19.31 -5.90 -0.12
CA SER A 64 -19.33 -7.28 0.40
C SER A 64 -18.62 -8.27 -0.52
N GLU A 65 -18.71 -8.10 -1.84
CA GLU A 65 -17.93 -8.88 -2.80
C GLU A 65 -16.43 -8.63 -2.66
N ALA A 66 -16.02 -7.38 -2.45
CA ALA A 66 -14.63 -7.03 -2.21
C ALA A 66 -14.10 -7.60 -0.88
N GLU A 67 -14.92 -7.65 0.16
CA GLU A 67 -14.60 -8.31 1.44
C GLU A 67 -14.36 -9.80 1.25
N LYS A 68 -15.29 -10.51 0.59
CA LYS A 68 -15.12 -11.94 0.28
C LYS A 68 -13.90 -12.19 -0.60
N PHE A 69 -13.62 -11.30 -1.54
CA PHE A 69 -12.42 -11.40 -2.36
C PHE A 69 -11.15 -11.24 -1.51
N ALA A 70 -11.11 -10.28 -0.59
CA ALA A 70 -9.97 -10.10 0.32
C ALA A 70 -9.74 -11.36 1.18
N GLU A 71 -10.81 -11.93 1.75
CA GLU A 71 -10.75 -13.18 2.53
C GLU A 71 -10.28 -14.39 1.72
N SER A 72 -10.55 -14.39 0.40
CA SER A 72 -10.10 -15.45 -0.51
C SER A 72 -8.60 -15.42 -0.82
N LEU A 73 -7.90 -14.34 -0.47
CA LEU A 73 -6.47 -14.19 -0.72
C LEU A 73 -5.64 -15.09 0.21
N PRO A 74 -4.47 -15.56 -0.23
CA PRO A 74 -3.65 -16.46 0.58
C PRO A 74 -3.22 -15.76 1.88
N PRO A 75 -3.37 -16.41 3.04
CA PRO A 75 -3.08 -15.80 4.32
C PRO A 75 -1.61 -15.35 4.39
N LYS A 76 -1.38 -14.25 5.07
CA LYS A 76 -0.04 -13.68 5.20
C LYS A 76 0.75 -14.44 6.26
N LEU A 77 1.77 -15.17 5.81
CA LEU A 77 2.73 -15.80 6.69
C LEU A 77 3.66 -14.77 7.31
N CYS A 78 3.81 -14.82 8.63
CA CYS A 78 4.67 -13.95 9.42
C CYS A 78 5.83 -14.76 10.04
N PRO A 79 6.86 -15.11 9.26
CA PRO A 79 7.97 -15.94 9.73
C PRO A 79 8.87 -15.25 10.77
N LYS A 80 8.70 -13.93 10.98
CA LYS A 80 9.48 -13.14 11.94
C LYS A 80 8.88 -13.12 13.35
N LEU A 81 7.64 -13.55 13.52
CA LEU A 81 7.05 -13.69 14.85
C LEU A 81 7.44 -15.05 15.44
N PRO A 82 7.53 -15.15 16.79
CA PRO A 82 7.79 -16.41 17.45
C PRO A 82 6.78 -17.47 17.00
N LEU A 83 7.28 -18.68 16.75
CA LEU A 83 6.46 -19.83 16.38
C LEU A 83 5.42 -20.05 17.48
N LYS A 84 4.14 -20.08 17.09
CA LYS A 84 3.07 -20.53 17.97
C LYS A 84 2.87 -22.02 17.68
N ASP A 85 3.11 -22.87 18.67
CA ASP A 85 2.95 -24.33 18.57
C ASP A 85 3.78 -24.99 17.43
N GLY A 86 4.97 -24.45 17.15
CA GLY A 86 5.85 -24.95 16.08
C GLY A 86 5.38 -24.64 14.66
N LYS A 87 4.32 -23.84 14.48
CA LYS A 87 3.81 -23.39 13.19
C LYS A 87 4.06 -21.89 12.97
N VAL A 88 4.26 -21.53 11.71
CA VAL A 88 4.42 -20.13 11.30
C VAL A 88 3.10 -19.39 11.54
N PHE A 89 3.17 -18.23 12.20
CA PHE A 89 2.00 -17.39 12.45
C PHE A 89 1.40 -16.91 11.12
N SER A 90 0.13 -17.22 10.87
CA SER A 90 -0.63 -16.77 9.70
C SER A 90 -1.67 -15.73 10.10
N ILE A 91 -1.81 -14.69 9.28
CA ILE A 91 -2.84 -13.66 9.43
C ILE A 91 -3.74 -13.73 8.20
N ASP A 92 -5.05 -13.90 8.45
CA ASP A 92 -6.05 -13.86 7.39
C ASP A 92 -6.19 -12.44 6.86
N ILE A 93 -6.37 -12.32 5.54
CA ILE A 93 -6.41 -11.02 4.87
C ILE A 93 -7.84 -10.52 4.88
N THR A 94 -8.11 -9.53 5.72
CA THR A 94 -9.36 -8.76 5.68
C THR A 94 -9.23 -7.56 4.76
N LEU A 95 -10.38 -7.00 4.33
CA LEU A 95 -10.40 -5.84 3.43
C LEU A 95 -9.72 -4.61 4.05
N ASP A 96 -9.94 -4.34 5.33
CA ASP A 96 -9.32 -3.24 6.05
C ASP A 96 -7.79 -3.41 6.14
N TYR A 97 -7.30 -4.63 6.36
CA TYR A 97 -5.87 -4.94 6.35
C TYR A 97 -5.25 -4.70 4.97
N LEU A 98 -5.94 -5.15 3.91
CA LEU A 98 -5.48 -4.94 2.54
C LEU A 98 -5.41 -3.44 2.19
N VAL A 99 -6.43 -2.67 2.55
CA VAL A 99 -6.47 -1.23 2.33
C VAL A 99 -5.36 -0.51 3.10
N ASP A 100 -5.11 -0.86 4.36
CA ASP A 100 -3.99 -0.33 5.14
C ASP A 100 -2.64 -0.60 4.45
N LYS A 101 -2.44 -1.81 3.94
CA LYS A 101 -1.20 -2.16 3.23
C LYS A 101 -1.05 -1.38 1.93
N LEU A 102 -2.12 -1.23 1.15
CA LEU A 102 -2.12 -0.42 -0.07
C LEU A 102 -1.83 1.06 0.24
N ALA A 103 -2.42 1.61 1.30
CA ALA A 103 -2.17 2.98 1.74
C ALA A 103 -0.69 3.20 2.11
N ASN A 104 -0.09 2.26 2.85
CA ASN A 104 1.33 2.32 3.19
C ASN A 104 2.24 2.26 1.96
N VAL A 105 1.92 1.41 0.97
CA VAL A 105 2.67 1.34 -0.30
C VAL A 105 2.60 2.68 -1.04
N LEU A 106 1.40 3.25 -1.20
CA LEU A 106 1.22 4.54 -1.88
C LEU A 106 1.93 5.69 -1.14
N HIS A 107 1.96 5.65 0.19
CA HIS A 107 2.68 6.62 1.00
C HIS A 107 4.20 6.55 0.76
N GLU A 108 4.78 5.35 0.80
CA GLU A 108 6.21 5.16 0.55
C GLU A 108 6.58 5.53 -0.90
N GLU A 109 5.74 5.20 -1.87
CA GLU A 109 5.91 5.65 -3.26
C GLU A 109 5.88 7.18 -3.40
N ARG A 110 4.97 7.86 -2.69
CA ARG A 110 4.92 9.34 -2.67
C ARG A 110 6.20 9.93 -2.07
N LYS A 111 6.75 9.32 -1.01
CA LYS A 111 8.02 9.76 -0.40
C LYS A 111 9.20 9.53 -1.32
N LEU A 112 9.26 8.38 -1.99
CA LEU A 112 10.28 8.09 -3.00
C LEU A 112 10.22 9.09 -4.15
N ARG A 113 9.04 9.33 -4.72
CA ARG A 113 8.82 10.32 -5.80
C ARG A 113 9.23 11.72 -5.38
N THR A 114 8.88 12.15 -4.17
CA THR A 114 9.21 13.49 -3.65
C THR A 114 10.71 13.65 -3.40
N ARG A 115 11.39 12.61 -2.91
CA ARG A 115 12.86 12.60 -2.76
C ARG A 115 13.54 12.62 -4.13
N TYR A 116 13.11 11.75 -5.04
CA TYR A 116 13.63 11.69 -6.40
C TYR A 116 13.48 13.02 -7.14
N SER A 117 12.31 13.66 -7.08
CA SER A 117 12.06 14.95 -7.75
C SER A 117 12.99 16.06 -7.23
N ARG A 118 13.30 16.07 -5.92
CA ARG A 118 14.25 17.02 -5.31
C ARG A 118 15.68 16.76 -5.78
N ASP A 119 16.07 15.49 -5.84
CA ASP A 119 17.44 15.10 -6.12
C ASP A 119 17.69 14.79 -7.60
N LYS A 120 16.73 15.05 -8.51
CA LYS A 120 16.78 14.70 -9.94
C LYS A 120 18.07 15.15 -10.65
N ASN A 121 18.65 16.27 -10.24
CA ASN A 121 19.90 16.82 -10.80
C ASN A 121 21.17 16.16 -10.24
N LYS A 122 21.05 15.25 -9.27
CA LYS A 122 22.13 14.54 -8.56
C LYS A 122 22.00 13.02 -8.69
N VAL A 123 21.07 12.54 -9.51
CA VAL A 123 20.88 11.12 -9.79
C VAL A 123 21.77 10.77 -10.98
N THR A 124 22.78 9.94 -10.73
CA THR A 124 23.59 9.33 -11.80
C THR A 124 23.11 7.91 -12.01
N PHE A 125 22.74 7.59 -13.25
CA PHE A 125 22.38 6.24 -13.68
C PHE A 125 23.67 5.45 -13.94
N ILE A 126 23.92 4.39 -13.19
CA ILE A 126 25.09 3.52 -13.40
C ILE A 126 24.61 2.07 -13.35
N ASN A 127 24.78 1.32 -14.45
CA ASN A 127 24.57 -0.13 -14.56
C ASN A 127 23.23 -0.62 -13.99
N ASP A 128 22.09 -0.15 -14.52
CA ASP A 128 20.73 -0.54 -14.10
C ASP A 128 20.39 -0.29 -12.61
N VAL A 129 21.20 0.51 -11.92
CA VAL A 129 20.99 0.89 -10.52
C VAL A 129 20.96 2.41 -10.39
N PHE A 130 19.85 2.94 -9.87
CA PHE A 130 19.75 4.35 -9.51
C PHE A 130 20.55 4.64 -8.24
N LEU A 131 21.70 5.31 -8.39
CA LEU A 131 22.49 5.79 -7.25
C LEU A 131 22.12 7.25 -6.96
N LEU A 132 21.44 7.46 -5.84
CA LEU A 132 21.35 8.78 -5.20
C LEU A 132 22.65 9.01 -4.43
N SER A 133 23.32 10.13 -4.72
CA SER A 133 24.69 10.50 -4.35
C SER A 133 25.08 10.44 -2.86
N ARG A 134 24.25 9.93 -1.93
CA ARG A 134 24.63 9.68 -0.54
C ARG A 134 24.09 8.40 0.11
N ARG A 135 23.31 7.54 -0.56
CA ARG A 135 22.93 6.21 -0.02
C ARG A 135 22.31 5.30 -1.08
N ARG A 136 22.73 4.03 -1.08
CA ARG A 136 22.20 2.93 -1.92
C ARG A 136 20.72 2.70 -1.58
N LEU A 137 19.82 2.85 -2.54
CA LEU A 137 18.42 2.42 -2.40
C LEU A 137 18.25 1.09 -3.13
N GLU A 138 17.64 0.11 -2.47
CA GLU A 138 17.37 -1.19 -3.09
C GLU A 138 16.30 -1.07 -4.19
N THR A 139 16.58 -1.76 -5.28
CA THR A 139 16.22 -1.46 -6.68
C THR A 139 14.78 -1.80 -7.07
N ASN A 140 14.02 -2.52 -6.23
CA ASN A 140 12.76 -3.11 -6.69
C ASN A 140 11.57 -2.12 -6.73
N ALA A 141 11.61 -1.02 -5.97
CA ALA A 141 10.53 -0.02 -5.96
C ALA A 141 10.68 1.04 -7.07
N LEU A 142 11.91 1.32 -7.51
CA LEU A 142 12.21 2.35 -8.51
C LEU A 142 11.80 1.90 -9.92
N PHE A 143 12.05 0.64 -10.29
CA PHE A 143 11.74 0.14 -11.63
C PHE A 143 10.25 0.25 -11.98
N PHE A 144 9.36 -0.02 -11.01
CA PHE A 144 7.93 0.10 -11.21
C PHE A 144 7.50 1.56 -11.40
N SER A 145 8.09 2.49 -10.64
CA SER A 145 7.76 3.92 -10.73
C SER A 145 8.22 4.55 -12.06
N LEU A 146 9.38 4.16 -12.58
CA LEU A 146 9.92 4.66 -13.85
C LEU A 146 9.17 4.12 -15.07
N LYS A 147 8.70 2.86 -15.02
CA LYS A 147 7.87 2.26 -16.09
C LYS A 147 6.50 2.93 -16.20
N ILE A 148 5.93 3.37 -15.07
CA ILE A 148 4.66 4.14 -15.03
C ILE A 148 4.85 5.58 -15.53
N MET A 149 6.07 6.14 -15.44
CA MET A 149 6.40 7.50 -15.87
C MET A 149 6.90 7.60 -17.33
N GLY A 150 6.92 6.50 -18.09
CA GLY A 150 7.32 6.51 -19.51
C GLY A 150 8.76 6.97 -19.75
N CYS A 151 9.63 6.84 -18.75
CA CYS A 151 11.05 7.20 -18.85
C CYS A 151 11.94 6.03 -19.30
N ILE A 152 11.34 4.86 -19.54
CA ILE A 152 11.92 3.68 -20.20
C ILE A 152 10.83 3.10 -21.12
#